data_AF-A0A8H7DGL8-F1
#
_entry.id   AF-A0A8H7DGL8-F1
#
_cell.length_a   1.000
_cell.length_b   1.000
_cell.length_c   1.000
_cell.angle_alpha   90.00
_cell.angle_beta   90.00
_cell.angle_gamma   90.00
#
_symmetry.space_group_name_H-M   'P 1'
#
loop_
_entity.id
_entity.type
_entity.pdbx_description
1 polymer ?
#
loop_
_entity_poly.entity_id
_entity_poly.type
_entity_poly.pdbx_seq_one_letter_code
_entity_poly.pdbx_strand_id
1 'polypeptide(L)'
;MTGRELFARDNHQFISAAVHQRSLDTGIKNSAAVYQTILKEKWDSLSGEGQSVWNDMAETEAGDVGKNQQEFSAYMTLALRDLCQGKVLGDAEMLLFYGFREPSTGDLSIGTIHGHSVHNSVNFGGSREEIELQYGHPWSEFAEKAIPRPVIPNPLIPRNAHNKPVFPSIDVNNIAIGDMRMLLCNYFDQCWGKYQYFNLLR
;
A
#
# COMPACT_ATOMS: atom_id res chain seq x y z
N MET A 1 0.22 -12.96 -1.44
CA MET A 1 -0.76 -13.99 -1.07
C MET A 1 -0.81 -15.00 -2.21
N THR A 2 -0.77 -16.30 -1.92
CA THR A 2 -0.89 -17.37 -2.93
C THR A 2 -2.34 -17.75 -3.17
N GLY A 3 -2.67 -18.43 -4.27
CA GLY A 3 -4.04 -18.90 -4.53
C GLY A 3 -4.58 -19.80 -3.42
N ARG A 4 -3.72 -20.61 -2.79
CA ARG A 4 -4.10 -21.44 -1.63
C ARG A 4 -4.42 -20.63 -0.38
N GLU A 5 -3.71 -19.54 -0.14
CA GLU A 5 -3.98 -18.63 0.97
C GLU A 5 -5.28 -17.85 0.73
N LEU A 6 -5.50 -17.41 -0.51
CA LEU A 6 -6.73 -16.75 -0.94
C LEU A 6 -7.94 -17.67 -0.79
N PHE A 7 -7.82 -18.92 -1.26
CA PHE A 7 -8.82 -19.96 -1.04
C PHE A 7 -9.09 -20.17 0.45
N ALA A 8 -8.05 -20.20 1.29
CA ALA A 8 -8.21 -20.37 2.73
C ALA A 8 -8.96 -19.21 3.38
N ARG A 9 -8.69 -17.97 2.96
CA ARG A 9 -9.38 -16.76 3.43
C ARG A 9 -10.87 -16.82 3.10
N ASP A 10 -11.18 -17.03 1.82
CA ASP A 10 -12.55 -16.93 1.32
C ASP A 10 -13.40 -18.13 1.72
N ASN A 11 -12.77 -19.25 2.08
CA ASN A 11 -13.43 -20.47 2.55
C ASN A 11 -13.18 -20.74 4.05
N HIS A 12 -12.82 -19.72 4.83
CA HIS A 12 -12.45 -19.87 6.23
C HIS A 12 -13.51 -20.62 7.06
N GLN A 13 -14.79 -20.29 6.89
CA GLN A 13 -15.87 -20.94 7.64
C GLN A 13 -15.96 -22.45 7.33
N PHE A 14 -15.83 -22.81 6.05
CA PHE A 14 -15.87 -24.20 5.61
C PHE A 14 -14.67 -24.99 6.14
N ILE A 15 -13.47 -24.42 6.09
CA ILE A 15 -12.25 -25.05 6.61
C ILE A 15 -12.33 -25.18 8.14
N SER A 16 -12.77 -24.13 8.85
CA SER A 16 -12.93 -24.15 10.29
C SER A 16 -13.98 -25.17 10.75
N ALA A 17 -15.09 -25.32 10.03
CA ALA A 17 -16.08 -26.36 10.30
C ALA A 17 -15.49 -27.78 10.12
N ALA A 18 -14.71 -28.00 9.06
CA ALA A 18 -14.02 -29.28 8.84
C ALA A 18 -12.97 -29.57 9.92
N VAL A 19 -12.24 -28.54 10.39
CA VAL A 19 -11.30 -28.65 11.51
C VAL A 19 -12.02 -29.07 12.79
N HIS A 20 -13.15 -28.42 13.08
CA HIS A 20 -13.95 -28.76 14.25
C HIS A 20 -14.47 -30.20 14.19
N GLN A 21 -15.02 -30.62 13.05
CA GLN A 21 -15.50 -31.99 12.88
C GLN A 21 -14.38 -33.02 13.08
N ARG A 22 -13.21 -32.79 12.49
CA ARG A 22 -12.07 -33.71 12.66
C ARG A 22 -11.57 -33.78 14.10
N SER A 23 -11.68 -32.68 14.83
CA SER A 23 -11.37 -32.66 16.27
C SER A 23 -12.33 -33.53 17.08
N LEU A 24 -13.62 -33.48 16.75
CA LEU A 24 -14.63 -34.37 17.35
C LEU A 24 -14.37 -35.84 17.03
N ASP A 25 -14.01 -36.16 15.78
CA ASP A 25 -13.84 -37.54 15.32
C ASP A 25 -12.56 -38.20 15.88
N THR A 26 -11.48 -37.43 16.04
CA THR A 26 -10.15 -37.96 16.42
C THR A 26 -9.77 -37.71 17.87
N GLY A 27 -10.50 -36.84 18.57
CA GLY A 27 -10.12 -36.35 19.91
C GLY A 27 -8.90 -35.43 19.93
N ILE A 28 -8.28 -35.15 18.77
CA ILE A 28 -7.16 -34.22 18.65
C ILE A 28 -7.72 -32.81 18.70
N LYS A 29 -7.23 -31.98 19.63
CA LYS A 29 -7.65 -30.57 19.73
C LYS A 29 -7.35 -29.81 18.44
N ASN A 30 -8.22 -28.85 18.12
CA ASN A 30 -7.99 -27.84 17.09
C ASN A 30 -6.58 -27.25 17.25
N SER A 31 -5.70 -27.55 16.29
CA SER A 31 -4.33 -27.04 16.26
C SER A 31 -4.01 -26.49 14.88
N ALA A 32 -3.02 -25.61 14.81
CA ALA A 32 -2.54 -25.08 13.53
C ALA A 32 -2.14 -26.20 12.55
N ALA A 33 -1.58 -27.30 13.06
CA ALA A 33 -1.24 -28.46 12.25
C ALA A 33 -2.48 -29.11 11.61
N VAL A 34 -3.55 -29.33 12.38
CA VAL A 34 -4.82 -29.90 11.86
C VAL A 34 -5.44 -28.97 10.81
N TYR A 35 -5.40 -27.65 11.04
CA TYR A 35 -5.85 -26.67 10.06
C TYR A 35 -5.07 -26.77 8.75
N GLN A 36 -3.74 -26.82 8.81
CA GLN A 36 -2.89 -26.90 7.62
C GLN A 36 -3.11 -28.21 6.84
N THR A 37 -3.30 -29.33 7.53
CA THR A 37 -3.65 -30.61 6.89
C THR A 37 -4.98 -30.53 6.16
N ILE A 38 -6.03 -30.00 6.80
CA ILE A 38 -7.35 -29.89 6.16
C ILE A 38 -7.33 -28.91 5.00
N LEU A 39 -6.68 -27.75 5.17
CA LEU A 39 -6.50 -26.81 4.07
C LEU A 39 -5.76 -27.49 2.89
N LYS A 40 -4.75 -28.32 3.17
CA LYS A 40 -4.05 -29.09 2.12
C LYS A 40 -5.00 -30.04 1.40
N GLU A 41 -5.74 -30.86 2.15
CA GLU A 41 -6.68 -31.82 1.58
C GLU A 41 -7.76 -31.14 0.73
N LYS A 42 -8.32 -30.01 1.21
CA LYS A 42 -9.33 -29.25 0.46
C LYS A 42 -8.74 -28.61 -0.80
N TRP A 43 -7.55 -28.03 -0.71
CA TRP A 43 -6.86 -27.46 -1.87
C TRP A 43 -6.51 -28.52 -2.92
N ASP A 44 -5.92 -29.64 -2.48
CA ASP A 44 -5.52 -30.75 -3.35
C ASP A 44 -6.74 -31.48 -3.96
N SER A 45 -7.94 -31.32 -3.38
CA SER A 45 -9.20 -31.86 -3.93
C SER A 45 -9.79 -31.03 -5.08
N LEU A 46 -9.31 -29.80 -5.28
CA LEU A 46 -9.67 -29.00 -6.44
C LEU A 46 -9.05 -29.60 -7.72
N SER A 47 -9.74 -29.46 -8.85
CA SER A 47 -9.13 -29.75 -10.15
C SER A 47 -7.96 -28.79 -10.42
N GLY A 48 -7.06 -29.16 -11.34
CA GLY A 48 -5.98 -28.26 -11.76
C GLY A 48 -6.50 -26.92 -12.29
N GLU A 49 -7.62 -26.94 -13.01
CA GLU A 49 -8.32 -25.73 -13.44
C GLU A 49 -8.86 -24.91 -12.25
N GLY A 50 -9.46 -25.58 -11.25
CA GLY A 50 -9.92 -24.93 -10.03
C GLY A 50 -8.80 -24.25 -9.25
N GLN A 51 -7.63 -24.90 -9.13
CA GLN A 51 -6.45 -24.29 -8.51
C GLN A 51 -5.92 -23.11 -9.33
N SER A 52 -5.94 -23.22 -10.67
CA SER A 52 -5.53 -22.13 -11.56
C SER A 52 -6.37 -20.88 -11.34
N VAL A 53 -7.70 -21.01 -11.26
CA VAL A 53 -8.60 -19.88 -11.02
C VAL A 53 -8.22 -19.13 -9.73
N TRP A 54 -7.94 -19.83 -8.64
CA TRP A 54 -7.53 -19.19 -7.40
C TRP A 54 -6.15 -18.53 -7.49
N ASN A 55 -5.23 -19.12 -8.25
CA ASN A 55 -3.92 -18.51 -8.49
C ASN A 55 -4.05 -17.23 -9.32
N ASP A 56 -4.85 -17.25 -10.39
CA ASP A 56 -5.09 -16.09 -11.25
C ASP A 56 -5.78 -14.95 -10.48
N MET A 57 -6.74 -15.30 -9.61
CA MET A 57 -7.37 -14.34 -8.70
C MET A 57 -6.35 -13.74 -7.71
N ALA A 58 -5.48 -14.56 -7.13
CA ALA A 58 -4.46 -14.08 -6.21
C ALA A 58 -3.43 -13.19 -6.91
N GLU A 59 -3.07 -13.49 -8.16
CA GLU A 59 -2.21 -12.65 -8.99
C GLU A 59 -2.89 -11.32 -9.33
N THR A 60 -4.17 -11.35 -9.68
CA THR A 60 -4.97 -10.15 -9.94
C THR A 60 -5.04 -9.25 -8.71
N GLU A 61 -5.31 -9.83 -7.53
CA GLU A 61 -5.37 -9.07 -6.27
C GLU A 61 -3.99 -8.53 -5.87
N ALA A 62 -2.91 -9.29 -6.09
CA ALA A 62 -1.54 -8.81 -5.87
C ALA A 62 -1.16 -7.68 -6.84
N GLY A 63 -1.71 -7.68 -8.06
CA GLY A 63 -1.50 -6.65 -9.07
C GLY A 63 -2.23 -5.33 -8.80
N ASP A 64 -3.24 -5.31 -7.95
CA ASP A 64 -3.98 -4.09 -7.58
C ASP A 64 -3.22 -3.28 -6.53
N VAL A 65 -2.19 -2.56 -6.99
CA VAL A 65 -1.33 -1.72 -6.13
C VAL A 65 -2.14 -0.68 -5.36
N GLY A 66 -3.16 -0.07 -5.98
CA GLY A 66 -3.96 0.99 -5.35
C GLY A 66 -4.75 0.46 -4.16
N LYS A 67 -5.48 -0.64 -4.36
CA LYS A 67 -6.19 -1.32 -3.27
C LYS A 67 -5.23 -1.80 -2.18
N ASN A 68 -4.10 -2.40 -2.57
CA ASN A 68 -3.10 -2.90 -1.62
C ASN A 68 -2.53 -1.78 -0.75
N GLN A 69 -2.27 -0.59 -1.30
CA GLN A 69 -1.83 0.58 -0.54
C GLN A 69 -2.91 1.10 0.41
N GLN A 70 -4.18 1.14 -0.02
CA GLN A 70 -5.30 1.56 0.81
C GLN A 70 -5.50 0.63 2.03
N GLU A 71 -5.38 -0.67 1.82
CA GLU A 71 -5.58 -1.67 2.87
C GLU A 71 -4.32 -1.93 3.71
N PHE A 72 -3.15 -1.48 3.25
CA PHE A 72 -1.84 -1.74 3.88
C PHE A 72 -1.83 -1.41 5.38
N SER A 73 -2.32 -0.23 5.73
CA SER A 73 -2.28 0.23 7.13
C SER A 73 -3.10 -0.66 8.07
N ALA A 74 -4.27 -1.11 7.61
CA ALA A 74 -5.14 -1.99 8.37
C ALA A 74 -4.50 -3.37 8.56
N TYR A 75 -4.00 -3.98 7.48
CA TYR A 75 -3.37 -5.31 7.58
C TYR A 75 -2.09 -5.30 8.40
N MET A 76 -1.24 -4.28 8.23
CA MET A 76 -0.02 -4.18 9.03
C MET A 76 -0.30 -3.90 10.50
N THR A 77 -1.36 -3.16 10.82
CA THR A 77 -1.82 -3.00 12.22
C THR A 77 -2.20 -4.34 12.84
N LEU A 78 -2.95 -5.18 12.13
CA LEU A 78 -3.30 -6.52 12.61
C LEU A 78 -2.06 -7.40 12.76
N ALA A 79 -1.17 -7.40 11.77
CA ALA A 79 0.07 -8.19 11.82
C ALA A 79 0.98 -7.78 12.99
N LEU A 80 1.19 -6.47 13.18
CA LEU A 80 1.99 -5.94 14.29
C LEU A 80 1.36 -6.25 15.65
N ARG A 81 0.03 -6.14 15.76
CA ARG A 81 -0.71 -6.55 16.95
C ARG A 81 -0.49 -8.03 17.24
N ASP A 82 -0.68 -8.90 16.26
CA ASP A 82 -0.57 -10.34 16.45
C ASP A 82 0.87 -10.76 16.78
N LEU A 83 1.88 -10.08 16.23
CA LEU A 83 3.29 -10.28 16.59
C LEU A 83 3.59 -9.85 18.03
N CYS A 84 3.17 -8.66 18.44
CA CYS A 84 3.48 -8.11 19.75
C CYS A 84 2.63 -8.72 20.88
N GLN A 85 1.42 -9.17 20.58
CA GLN A 85 0.49 -9.74 21.55
C GLN A 85 0.45 -11.27 21.53
N GLY A 86 0.95 -11.90 20.47
CA GLY A 86 0.97 -13.36 20.29
C GLY A 86 1.98 -14.10 21.17
N LYS A 87 2.77 -13.39 21.98
CA LYS A 87 3.80 -13.93 22.89
C LYS A 87 4.92 -14.74 22.23
N VAL A 88 5.01 -14.70 20.90
CA VAL A 88 6.09 -15.38 20.14
C VAL A 88 7.44 -14.69 20.36
N LEU A 89 7.43 -13.37 20.53
CA LEU A 89 8.63 -12.54 20.66
C LEU A 89 8.89 -12.05 22.10
N GLY A 90 8.10 -12.51 23.08
CA GLY A 90 8.04 -11.87 24.40
C GLY A 90 7.27 -10.55 24.37
N ASP A 91 7.46 -9.70 25.39
CA ASP A 91 6.93 -8.33 25.37
C ASP A 91 7.72 -7.48 24.38
N ALA A 92 7.02 -6.93 23.38
CA ALA A 92 7.61 -6.16 22.29
C ALA A 92 6.84 -4.87 22.02
N GLU A 93 7.58 -3.87 21.57
CA GLU A 93 7.09 -2.60 21.02
C GLU A 93 7.67 -2.45 19.62
N MET A 94 6.83 -2.11 18.65
CA MET A 94 7.22 -1.97 17.25
C MET A 94 6.63 -0.70 16.64
N LEU A 95 7.47 0.01 15.89
CA LEU A 95 7.09 1.17 15.08
C LEU A 95 7.39 0.86 13.62
N LEU A 96 6.37 0.95 12.77
CA LEU A 96 6.51 0.81 11.33
C LEU A 96 6.16 2.12 10.65
N PHE A 97 7.17 2.76 10.07
CA PHE A 97 6.98 3.88 9.16
C PHE A 97 6.82 3.36 7.74
N TYR A 98 5.83 3.86 7.02
CA TYR A 98 5.59 3.49 5.64
C TYR A 98 5.31 4.73 4.78
N GLY A 99 5.47 4.55 3.47
CA GLY A 99 5.24 5.59 2.48
C GLY A 99 4.97 4.95 1.13
N PHE A 100 4.00 5.51 0.41
CA PHE A 100 3.69 5.12 -0.96
C PHE A 100 3.18 6.34 -1.75
N ARG A 101 3.28 6.26 -3.07
CA ARG A 101 2.69 7.24 -3.98
C ARG A 101 1.31 6.74 -4.38
N GLU A 102 0.31 7.57 -4.13
CA GLU A 102 -1.05 7.34 -4.63
C GLU A 102 -0.98 7.18 -6.16
N PRO A 103 -1.40 6.04 -6.75
CA PRO A 103 -1.19 5.77 -8.17
C PRO A 103 -1.85 6.79 -9.09
N SER A 104 -2.97 7.38 -8.65
CA SER A 104 -3.76 8.34 -9.43
C SER A 104 -3.17 9.75 -9.44
N THR A 105 -2.67 10.26 -8.30
CA THR A 105 -2.18 11.64 -8.18
C THR A 105 -0.66 11.77 -8.10
N GLY A 106 0.04 10.68 -7.76
CA GLY A 106 1.46 10.72 -7.43
C GLY A 106 1.78 11.45 -6.12
N ASP A 107 0.78 11.74 -5.29
CA ASP A 107 1.00 12.33 -3.97
C ASP A 107 1.61 11.31 -3.01
N LEU A 108 2.49 11.79 -2.14
CA LEU A 108 3.08 10.95 -1.10
C LEU A 108 2.06 10.78 0.03
N SER A 109 1.67 9.54 0.26
CA SER A 109 0.96 9.11 1.46
C SER A 109 1.96 8.44 2.38
N ILE A 110 2.09 8.95 3.60
CA ILE A 110 2.95 8.37 4.65
C ILE A 110 2.14 8.10 5.90
N GLY A 111 2.60 7.16 6.70
CA GLY A 111 2.02 6.90 8.00
C GLY A 111 2.93 6.09 8.89
N THR A 112 2.46 5.91 10.12
CA THR A 112 3.14 5.15 11.15
C THR A 112 2.14 4.20 11.78
N ILE A 113 2.57 2.96 12.03
CA ILE A 113 1.78 1.94 12.72
C ILE A 113 2.55 1.53 13.96
N HIS A 114 1.80 1.44 15.06
CA HIS A 114 2.34 1.04 16.35
C HIS A 114 1.83 -0.36 16.71
N GLY A 115 2.76 -1.24 17.08
CA GLY A 115 2.48 -2.54 17.66
C GLY A 115 2.96 -2.57 19.10
N HIS A 116 2.09 -3.01 20.01
CA HIS A 116 2.36 -3.02 21.45
C HIS A 116 2.04 -4.38 22.06
N SER A 117 2.78 -4.76 23.10
CA SER A 117 2.40 -5.88 23.96
C SER A 117 1.07 -5.59 24.67
N VAL A 118 0.37 -6.63 25.11
CA VAL A 118 -0.97 -6.50 25.74
C VAL A 118 -0.95 -5.55 26.94
N HIS A 119 0.17 -5.52 27.68
CA HIS A 119 0.33 -4.69 28.86
C HIS A 119 1.10 -3.39 28.59
N ASN A 120 1.56 -3.18 27.34
CA ASN A 120 2.41 -2.06 26.92
C ASN A 120 3.59 -1.82 27.88
N SER A 121 4.17 -2.92 28.36
CA SER A 121 5.25 -2.97 29.35
C SER A 121 6.59 -2.50 28.79
N VAL A 122 6.73 -2.53 27.47
CA VAL A 122 7.87 -2.03 26.69
C VAL A 122 7.33 -0.89 25.84
N ASN A 123 8.01 0.25 25.81
CA ASN A 123 7.67 1.37 24.94
C ASN A 123 8.95 2.11 24.49
N PHE A 124 8.85 2.92 23.45
CA PHE A 124 9.99 3.70 22.94
C PHE A 124 10.39 4.89 23.83
N GLY A 125 9.68 5.13 24.93
CA GLY A 125 9.79 6.35 25.71
C GLY A 125 9.28 7.58 24.94
N GLY A 126 9.00 8.65 25.67
CA GLY A 126 8.52 9.90 25.08
C GLY A 126 7.04 9.89 24.67
N SER A 127 6.53 11.09 24.44
CA SER A 127 5.23 11.36 23.86
C SER A 127 5.19 10.98 22.39
N ARG A 128 3.98 10.81 21.85
CA ARG A 128 3.78 10.57 20.42
C ARG A 128 4.40 11.68 19.57
N GLU A 129 4.28 12.91 20.03
CA GLU A 129 4.82 14.10 19.38
C GLU A 129 6.34 14.05 19.30
N GLU A 130 7.03 13.55 20.34
CA GLU A 130 8.48 13.38 20.33
C GLU A 130 8.93 12.31 19.32
N ILE A 131 8.19 11.20 19.23
CA ILE A 131 8.46 10.13 18.24
C ILE A 131 8.24 10.66 16.82
N GLU A 132 7.17 11.43 16.60
CA GLU A 132 6.88 12.06 15.30
C GLU A 132 7.97 13.07 14.91
N LEU A 133 8.44 13.89 15.85
CA LEU A 133 9.53 14.83 15.64
C LEU A 133 10.87 14.13 15.33
N GLN A 134 11.21 13.09 16.11
CA GLN A 134 12.50 12.43 16.03
C GLN A 134 12.61 11.48 14.83
N TYR A 135 11.52 10.82 14.45
CA TYR A 135 11.53 9.76 13.43
C TYR A 135 10.56 10.01 12.28
N GLY A 136 9.36 10.54 12.57
CA GLY A 136 8.32 10.79 11.57
C GLY A 136 8.71 11.83 10.52
N HIS A 137 9.23 13.00 10.95
CA HIS A 137 9.67 14.03 9.99
C HIS A 137 10.86 13.59 9.14
N PRO A 138 11.96 13.04 9.70
CA PRO A 138 13.04 12.52 8.89
C PRO A 138 12.59 11.42 7.91
N TRP A 139 11.66 10.55 8.33
CA TRP A 139 11.05 9.57 7.44
C TRP A 139 10.30 10.22 6.28
N SER A 140 9.48 11.24 6.55
CA SER A 140 8.74 11.96 5.51
C SER A 140 9.67 12.60 4.48
N GLU A 141 10.75 13.25 4.93
CA GLU A 141 11.73 13.89 4.04
C GLU A 141 12.50 12.87 3.20
N PHE A 142 12.84 11.73 3.80
CA PHE A 142 13.46 10.62 3.10
C PHE A 142 12.52 10.01 2.06
N ALA A 143 11.28 9.69 2.45
CA ALA A 143 10.28 9.07 1.59
C ALA A 143 9.96 9.93 0.36
N GLU A 144 9.89 11.25 0.52
CA GLU A 144 9.66 12.19 -0.58
C GLU A 144 10.76 12.11 -1.66
N LYS A 145 12.01 11.90 -1.24
CA LYS A 145 13.18 11.78 -2.14
C LYS A 145 13.35 10.37 -2.69
N ALA A 146 13.09 9.36 -1.86
CA ALA A 146 13.37 7.97 -2.16
C ALA A 146 12.29 7.30 -3.01
N ILE A 147 11.02 7.72 -2.87
CA ILE A 147 9.89 7.12 -3.59
C ILE A 147 9.63 7.94 -4.86
N PRO A 148 9.95 7.40 -6.05
CA PRO A 148 9.82 8.14 -7.30
C PRO A 148 8.39 8.61 -7.55
N ARG A 149 8.24 9.83 -8.05
CA ARG A 149 6.96 10.31 -8.54
C ARG A 149 6.61 9.58 -9.85
N PRO A 150 5.36 9.14 -10.04
CA PRO A 150 4.91 8.71 -11.35
C PRO A 150 5.23 9.80 -12.38
N VAL A 151 5.89 9.43 -13.48
CA VAL A 151 6.08 10.35 -14.60
C VAL A 151 4.73 10.47 -15.28
N ILE A 152 3.94 11.44 -14.85
CA ILE A 152 2.72 11.81 -15.55
C ILE A 152 3.19 12.48 -16.85
N PRO A 153 2.73 12.02 -18.03
CA PRO A 153 3.12 12.62 -19.29
C PRO A 153 2.83 14.12 -19.23
N ASN A 154 3.86 14.94 -19.47
CA ASN A 154 3.69 16.39 -19.45
C ASN A 154 2.56 16.75 -20.42
N PRO A 155 1.45 17.35 -19.93
CA PRO A 155 0.33 17.68 -20.80
C PRO A 155 0.81 18.63 -21.88
N LEU A 156 0.59 18.28 -23.14
CA LEU A 156 1.07 19.06 -24.27
C LEU A 156 0.36 20.42 -24.27
N ILE A 157 1.10 21.51 -24.08
CA ILE A 157 0.54 22.86 -24.10
C ILE A 157 0.23 23.24 -25.56
N PRO A 158 -1.05 23.44 -25.94
CA PRO A 158 -1.39 23.82 -27.30
C PRO A 158 -0.81 25.19 -27.66
N ARG A 159 -0.58 25.43 -28.95
CA ARG A 159 -0.11 26.72 -29.46
C ARG A 159 -1.12 27.30 -30.43
N ASN A 160 -1.30 28.62 -30.39
CA ASN A 160 -2.15 29.31 -31.36
C ASN A 160 -1.44 29.48 -32.72
N ALA A 161 -2.15 30.09 -33.69
CA ALA A 161 -1.63 30.40 -35.03
C ALA A 161 -0.36 31.27 -35.03
N HIS A 162 -0.06 31.97 -33.93
CA HIS A 162 1.15 32.78 -33.76
C HIS A 162 2.25 32.05 -32.96
N ASN A 163 2.14 30.72 -32.83
CA ASN A 163 3.07 29.86 -32.10
C ASN A 163 3.22 30.22 -30.61
N LYS A 164 2.25 30.93 -30.02
CA LYS A 164 2.24 31.27 -28.59
C LYS A 164 1.55 30.15 -27.80
N PRO A 165 2.07 29.75 -26.62
CA PRO A 165 1.40 28.78 -25.76
C PRO A 165 0.02 29.29 -25.34
N VAL A 166 -0.97 28.41 -25.40
CA VAL A 166 -2.35 28.67 -24.97
C VAL A 166 -2.66 27.70 -23.84
N PHE A 167 -3.28 28.21 -22.78
CA PHE A 167 -3.70 27.35 -21.68
C PHE A 167 -4.74 26.35 -22.20
N PRO A 168 -4.56 25.03 -22.00
CA PRO A 168 -5.49 24.06 -22.53
C PRO A 168 -6.85 24.19 -21.87
N SER A 169 -7.90 23.83 -22.61
CA SER A 169 -9.24 23.71 -22.06
C SER A 169 -9.27 22.55 -21.07
N ILE A 170 -9.44 22.84 -19.79
CA ILE A 170 -9.55 21.85 -18.72
C ILE A 170 -10.90 21.97 -18.04
N ASP A 171 -11.45 20.83 -17.61
CA ASP A 171 -12.55 20.82 -16.66
C ASP A 171 -11.97 20.91 -15.24
N VAL A 172 -12.00 22.11 -14.68
CA VAL A 172 -11.44 22.41 -13.36
C VAL A 172 -12.12 21.59 -12.25
N ASN A 173 -13.35 21.12 -12.47
CA ASN A 173 -14.07 20.32 -11.47
C ASN A 173 -13.63 18.85 -11.46
N ASN A 174 -12.94 18.39 -12.51
CA ASN A 174 -12.59 16.99 -12.73
C ASN A 174 -11.08 16.76 -12.89
N ILE A 175 -10.26 17.76 -12.60
CA ILE A 175 -8.79 17.63 -12.63
C ILE A 175 -8.23 17.46 -11.22
N ALA A 176 -7.29 16.52 -11.03
CA ALA A 176 -6.58 16.38 -9.77
C ALA A 176 -5.72 17.62 -9.50
N ILE A 177 -5.60 18.02 -8.23
CA ILE A 177 -4.81 19.21 -7.83
C ILE A 177 -3.35 19.07 -8.27
N GLY A 178 -2.77 17.87 -8.19
CA GLY A 178 -1.42 17.58 -8.66
C GLY A 178 -1.25 17.87 -10.15
N ASP A 179 -2.17 17.38 -10.98
CA ASP A 179 -2.18 17.60 -12.43
C ASP A 179 -2.36 19.07 -12.79
N MET A 180 -3.25 19.77 -12.08
CA MET A 180 -3.45 21.21 -12.27
C MET A 180 -2.16 22.00 -11.95
N ARG A 181 -1.45 21.65 -10.88
CA ARG A 181 -0.17 22.29 -10.53
C ARG A 181 0.89 22.04 -11.60
N MET A 182 1.04 20.81 -12.07
CA MET A 182 2.00 20.51 -13.15
C MET A 182 1.65 21.22 -14.45
N LEU A 183 0.36 21.24 -14.81
CA LEU A 183 -0.10 21.92 -16.02
C LEU A 183 0.20 23.43 -15.95
N LEU A 184 -0.03 24.05 -14.80
CA LEU A 184 0.32 25.46 -14.56
C LEU A 184 1.83 25.68 -14.66
N CYS A 185 2.66 24.85 -14.02
CA CYS A 185 4.11 24.93 -14.13
C CYS A 185 4.57 24.82 -15.59
N ASN A 186 4.09 23.82 -16.33
CA ASN A 186 4.45 23.61 -17.74
C ASN A 186 3.97 24.78 -18.63
N TYR A 187 2.77 25.31 -18.40
CA TYR A 187 2.29 26.49 -19.11
C TYR A 187 3.18 27.72 -18.85
N PHE A 188 3.53 27.97 -17.58
CA PHE A 188 4.41 29.07 -17.21
C PHE A 188 5.81 28.90 -17.80
N ASP A 189 6.37 27.70 -17.79
CA ASP A 189 7.66 27.41 -18.44
C ASP A 189 7.62 27.66 -19.95
N GLN A 190 6.52 27.31 -20.63
CA GLN A 190 6.38 27.57 -22.07
C GLN A 190 6.20 29.06 -22.41
N CYS A 191 5.54 29.81 -21.52
CA CYS A 191 5.30 31.25 -21.68
C CYS A 191 6.54 32.09 -21.31
N TRP A 192 7.29 31.71 -20.28
CA TRP A 192 8.40 32.51 -19.71
C TRP A 192 9.78 31.86 -19.83
N GLY A 193 9.90 30.58 -20.17
CA GLY A 193 11.18 29.87 -20.35
C GLY A 193 12.05 30.40 -21.49
N LYS A 194 11.58 31.39 -22.25
CA LYS A 194 12.37 32.08 -23.29
C LYS A 194 13.35 33.15 -22.77
N TYR A 195 13.43 33.44 -21.47
CA TYR A 195 14.38 34.43 -20.97
C TYR A 195 15.81 33.91 -20.73
N GLN A 196 16.10 32.61 -20.91
CA GLN A 196 17.47 32.08 -20.71
C GLN A 196 18.42 32.22 -21.92
N TYR A 197 17.94 32.60 -23.11
CA TYR A 197 18.81 32.76 -24.30
C TYR A 197 19.21 34.20 -24.64
N PHE A 198 18.80 35.21 -23.87
CA PHE A 198 19.15 36.62 -24.15
C PHE A 198 20.42 37.13 -23.43
N ASN A 199 21.12 36.30 -22.67
CA ASN A 199 22.35 36.68 -21.96
C ASN A 199 23.66 36.19 -22.60
N LEU A 200 23.63 35.64 -23.83
CA LEU A 200 24.83 35.20 -24.56
C LEU A 200 25.24 36.12 -25.73
N LEU A 201 24.65 37.31 -25.83
CA LEU A 201 25.10 38.35 -26.77
C LEU A 201 25.15 39.71 -26.06
N ARG A 202 26.13 39.86 -25.17
CA ARG A 202 26.74 41.15 -24.81
C ARG A 202 28.23 40.98 -24.62
#